data_AF-A0A1I6A8V1-F1
#
_entry.id   AF-A0A1I6A8V1-F1
#
_cell.length_a   1.000
_cell.length_b   1.000
_cell.length_c   1.000
_cell.angle_alpha   90.00
_cell.angle_beta   90.00
_cell.angle_gamma   90.00
#
_symmetry.space_group_name_H-M   'P 1'
#
loop_
_entity.id
_entity.type
_entity.pdbx_description
1 polymer ?
#
loop_
_entity_poly.entity_id
_entity_poly.type
_entity_poly.pdbx_seq_one_letter_code
_entity_poly.pdbx_strand_id
1 'polypeptide(L)'
;MTAALTVKPGLKVTLLLVSLLLIAAVVLGIALTRRGAEYDPAQLPEMAATPVTLSTGAKIYVQKYEVSVAEWNTCHEEGACTLRLRVRSDQDARLTPATSLSYVDVGEYLDWINGVTGMTFRLPTLGEWTEMAASVLPEEADPIFTDPSLTWASTYLTEGSTPRALKPRGSFSLSPEGIADLDGSVWEWTGECFPSASDNADPARCPAFYVAGEHVAAMSYLIRDPARGGCAVGSPPAHLGMRLVSETAIPEP
;
A
#
# COMPACT_ATOMS: atom_id res chain seq x y z
N MET A 1 27.78 21.33 -69.68
CA MET A 1 26.70 20.52 -69.08
C MET A 1 27.31 19.23 -68.57
N THR A 2 27.61 19.16 -67.28
CA THR A 2 28.23 18.00 -66.60
C THR A 2 27.13 17.06 -66.10
N ALA A 3 27.06 15.86 -66.66
CA ALA A 3 26.10 14.84 -66.23
C ALA A 3 26.64 14.09 -65.00
N ALA A 4 25.96 14.21 -63.87
CA ALA A 4 26.26 13.44 -62.66
C ALA A 4 25.72 12.01 -62.82
N LEU A 5 26.63 11.03 -62.87
CA LEU A 5 26.28 9.61 -62.85
C LEU A 5 25.83 9.21 -61.44
N THR A 6 24.53 8.97 -61.29
CA THR A 6 23.95 8.40 -60.08
C THR A 6 24.16 6.89 -60.08
N VAL A 7 25.12 6.44 -59.26
CA VAL A 7 25.38 5.00 -59.04
C VAL A 7 24.26 4.45 -58.15
N LYS A 8 23.42 3.56 -58.69
CA LYS A 8 22.42 2.83 -57.91
C LYS A 8 23.11 1.75 -57.07
N PRO A 9 22.93 1.72 -55.74
CA PRO A 9 23.53 0.69 -54.90
C PRO A 9 22.96 -0.68 -55.27
N GLY A 10 23.82 -1.70 -55.32
CA GLY A 10 23.43 -3.07 -55.65
C GLY A 10 22.48 -3.67 -54.60
N LEU A 11 21.59 -4.58 -55.02
CA LEU A 11 20.53 -5.18 -54.20
C LEU A 11 21.01 -5.69 -52.82
N LYS A 12 22.24 -6.20 -52.71
CA LYS A 12 22.86 -6.63 -51.45
C LYS A 12 23.08 -5.48 -50.46
N VAL A 13 23.50 -4.32 -50.97
CA VAL A 13 23.69 -3.08 -50.18
C VAL A 13 22.33 -2.56 -49.71
N THR A 14 21.30 -2.65 -50.56
CA THR A 14 19.93 -2.28 -50.19
C THR A 14 19.35 -3.20 -49.10
N LEU A 15 19.54 -4.52 -49.21
CA LEU A 15 19.10 -5.47 -48.18
C LEU A 15 19.82 -5.25 -46.83
N LEU A 16 21.13 -4.99 -46.86
CA LEU A 16 21.93 -4.68 -45.66
C LEU A 16 21.44 -3.40 -44.97
N LEU A 17 21.13 -2.35 -45.73
CA LEU A 17 20.59 -1.10 -45.18
C LEU A 17 19.21 -1.30 -44.53
N VAL A 18 18.32 -2.08 -45.17
CA VAL A 18 16.98 -2.36 -44.62
C VAL A 18 17.05 -3.20 -43.35
N SER A 19 17.93 -4.20 -43.31
CA SER A 19 18.12 -5.03 -42.12
C SER A 19 18.75 -4.26 -40.96
N LEU A 20 19.72 -3.37 -41.22
CA LEU A 20 20.27 -2.46 -40.21
C LEU A 20 19.20 -1.51 -39.64
N LEU A 21 18.31 -0.97 -40.48
CA LEU A 21 17.21 -0.11 -40.05
C LEU A 21 16.18 -0.87 -39.19
N LEU A 22 15.85 -2.10 -39.56
CA LEU A 22 14.96 -2.96 -38.76
C LEU A 22 15.58 -3.30 -37.39
N ILE A 23 16.87 -3.65 -37.36
CA ILE A 23 17.58 -3.90 -36.09
C ILE A 23 17.62 -2.63 -35.25
N ALA A 24 17.89 -1.47 -35.83
CA ALA A 24 17.88 -0.20 -35.11
C ALA A 24 16.49 0.14 -34.55
N ALA A 25 15.42 -0.11 -35.30
CA ALA A 25 14.05 0.08 -34.83
C ALA A 25 13.67 -0.89 -33.70
N VAL A 26 14.10 -2.15 -33.78
CA VAL A 26 13.90 -3.14 -32.71
C VAL A 26 14.70 -2.78 -31.47
N VAL A 27 15.97 -2.38 -31.61
CA VAL A 27 16.81 -1.94 -30.48
C VAL A 27 16.26 -0.67 -29.86
N LEU A 28 15.77 0.28 -30.67
CA LEU A 28 15.14 1.51 -30.19
C LEU A 28 13.79 1.20 -29.51
N GLY A 29 12.98 0.30 -30.05
CA GLY A 29 11.76 -0.19 -29.42
C GLY A 29 12.04 -0.87 -28.08
N ILE A 30 13.05 -1.74 -28.04
CA ILE A 30 13.50 -2.39 -26.79
C ILE A 30 14.00 -1.33 -25.81
N ALA A 31 14.80 -0.35 -26.24
CA ALA A 31 15.31 0.72 -25.39
C ALA A 31 14.20 1.65 -24.87
N LEU A 32 13.17 1.92 -25.67
CA LEU A 32 11.99 2.68 -25.25
C LEU A 32 11.13 1.89 -24.26
N THR A 33 10.99 0.56 -24.43
CA THR A 33 10.33 -0.30 -23.45
C THR A 33 11.17 -0.58 -22.19
N ARG A 34 12.50 -0.42 -22.28
CA ARG A 34 13.47 -0.59 -21.18
C ARG A 34 13.91 0.71 -20.54
N ARG A 35 13.35 1.86 -20.92
CA ARG A 35 13.28 3.00 -20.00
C ARG A 35 12.33 2.58 -18.89
N GLY A 36 12.86 1.75 -17.97
CA GLY A 36 12.27 1.55 -16.66
C GLY A 36 11.98 2.93 -16.09
N ALA A 37 10.84 3.04 -15.42
CA ALA A 37 10.37 4.27 -14.82
C ALA A 37 11.56 5.00 -14.23
N GLU A 38 11.84 6.18 -14.79
CA GLU A 38 12.85 7.06 -14.26
C GLU A 38 12.42 7.32 -12.82
N TYR A 39 13.29 6.99 -11.86
CA TYR A 39 13.08 7.24 -10.44
C TYR A 39 12.48 8.64 -10.26
N ASP A 40 11.21 8.70 -9.87
CA ASP A 40 10.54 9.97 -9.59
C ASP A 40 10.50 10.21 -8.07
N PRO A 41 11.44 11.01 -7.51
CA PRO A 41 11.45 11.32 -6.09
C PRO A 41 10.18 12.06 -5.64
N ALA A 42 9.44 12.70 -6.56
CA ALA A 42 8.20 13.38 -6.22
C ALA A 42 7.07 12.41 -5.79
N GLN A 43 7.20 11.12 -6.13
CA GLN A 43 6.26 10.08 -5.70
C GLN A 43 6.62 9.45 -4.35
N LEU A 44 7.79 9.78 -3.78
CA LEU A 44 8.17 9.24 -2.48
C LEU A 44 7.23 9.76 -1.39
N PRO A 45 6.68 8.86 -0.56
CA PRO A 45 5.78 9.27 0.51
C PRO A 45 6.56 9.96 1.65
N GLU A 46 5.87 10.79 2.43
CA GLU A 46 6.44 11.34 3.66
C GLU A 46 6.65 10.20 4.68
N MET A 47 7.89 10.00 5.10
CA MET A 47 8.27 8.95 6.05
C MET A 47 8.28 9.47 7.49
N ALA A 48 8.12 8.56 8.45
CA ALA A 48 8.30 8.84 9.86
C ALA A 48 9.73 9.35 10.14
N ALA A 49 9.88 10.18 11.17
CA ALA A 49 11.12 10.88 11.48
C ALA A 49 12.28 9.94 11.82
N THR A 50 11.97 8.79 12.43
CA THR A 50 12.95 7.74 12.75
C THR A 50 12.38 6.36 12.42
N PRO A 51 13.22 5.35 12.09
CA PRO A 51 12.73 3.99 11.89
C PRO A 51 12.24 3.38 13.21
N VAL A 52 11.25 2.51 13.12
CA VAL A 52 10.82 1.66 14.23
C VAL A 52 11.86 0.56 14.42
N THR A 53 12.32 0.36 15.66
CA THR A 53 13.21 -0.76 16.01
C THR A 53 12.36 -1.85 16.64
N LEU A 54 12.20 -2.96 15.92
CA LEU A 54 11.41 -4.10 16.35
C LEU A 54 12.10 -4.84 17.51
N SER A 55 11.32 -5.63 18.24
CA SER A 55 11.78 -6.54 19.31
C SER A 55 12.86 -7.53 18.85
N THR A 56 12.87 -7.86 17.55
CA THR A 56 13.90 -8.68 16.89
C THR A 56 15.22 -7.95 16.67
N GLY A 57 15.26 -6.63 16.86
CA GLY A 57 16.38 -5.74 16.54
C GLY A 57 16.41 -5.26 15.08
N ALA A 58 15.51 -5.78 14.23
CA ALA A 58 15.34 -5.28 12.86
C ALA A 58 14.75 -3.86 12.87
N LYS A 59 15.01 -3.10 11.81
CA LYS A 59 14.46 -1.76 11.61
C LYS A 59 13.53 -1.74 10.43
N ILE A 60 12.40 -1.05 10.59
CA ILE A 60 11.49 -0.74 9.50
C ILE A 60 11.28 0.76 9.40
N TYR A 61 11.19 1.25 8.17
CA TYR A 61 10.93 2.63 7.81
C TYR A 61 9.47 2.73 7.42
N VAL A 62 8.72 3.55 8.14
CA VAL A 62 7.26 3.57 8.07
C VAL A 62 6.80 4.88 7.45
N GLN A 63 5.84 4.83 6.53
CA GLN A 63 5.18 6.03 6.03
C GLN A 63 4.47 6.75 7.17
N LYS A 64 4.66 8.07 7.27
CA LYS A 64 4.19 8.88 8.40
C LYS A 64 2.67 8.90 8.55
N TYR A 65 1.95 9.00 7.45
CA TYR A 65 0.49 8.99 7.40
C TYR A 65 0.01 7.79 6.58
N GLU A 66 -1.27 7.43 6.68
CA GLU A 66 -1.87 6.54 5.69
C GLU A 66 -1.74 7.15 4.29
N VAL A 67 -1.72 6.28 3.27
CA VAL A 67 -1.81 6.72 1.87
C VAL A 67 -3.03 7.63 1.73
N SER A 68 -2.85 8.80 1.13
CA SER A 68 -3.88 9.79 0.89
C SER A 68 -4.62 9.54 -0.43
N VAL A 69 -5.81 10.13 -0.57
CA VAL A 69 -6.56 10.09 -1.83
C VAL A 69 -5.79 10.73 -2.98
N ALA A 70 -4.97 11.77 -2.72
CA ALA A 70 -4.13 12.37 -3.74
C ALA A 70 -3.03 11.40 -4.22
N GLU A 71 -2.29 10.79 -3.29
CA GLU A 71 -1.25 9.79 -3.61
C GLU A 71 -1.86 8.60 -4.38
N TRP A 72 -2.99 8.07 -3.90
CA TRP A 72 -3.75 7.02 -4.58
C TRP A 72 -4.17 7.41 -6.00
N ASN A 73 -4.75 8.61 -6.16
CA ASN A 73 -5.27 9.02 -7.46
C ASN A 73 -4.18 9.29 -8.49
N THR A 74 -2.93 9.55 -8.09
CA THR A 74 -1.80 9.55 -9.03
C THR A 74 -1.63 8.17 -9.68
N CYS A 75 -1.63 7.09 -8.88
CA CYS A 75 -1.60 5.71 -9.40
C CYS A 75 -2.75 5.44 -10.38
N HIS A 76 -3.94 5.94 -10.08
CA HIS A 76 -5.09 5.82 -10.98
C HIS A 76 -4.94 6.63 -12.27
N GLU A 77 -4.42 7.85 -12.19
CA GLU A 77 -4.24 8.75 -13.34
C GLU A 77 -3.14 8.25 -14.29
N GLU A 78 -2.17 7.51 -13.77
CA GLU A 78 -1.18 6.77 -14.57
C GLU A 78 -1.70 5.42 -15.11
N GLY A 79 -2.93 5.04 -14.75
CA GLY A 79 -3.60 3.84 -15.25
C GLY A 79 -3.18 2.53 -14.58
N ALA A 80 -2.43 2.59 -13.48
CA ALA A 80 -1.99 1.41 -12.73
C ALA A 80 -3.04 0.95 -11.71
N CYS A 81 -3.71 1.89 -11.03
CA CYS A 81 -4.80 1.59 -10.09
C CYS A 81 -6.18 1.70 -10.77
N THR A 82 -6.99 0.64 -10.68
CA THR A 82 -8.33 0.57 -11.27
C THR A 82 -9.31 1.51 -10.58
N LEU A 83 -9.21 1.62 -9.25
CA LEU A 83 -10.14 2.40 -8.43
C LEU A 83 -9.78 3.89 -8.43
N ARG A 84 -10.73 4.76 -8.81
CA ARG A 84 -10.64 6.20 -8.55
C ARG A 84 -11.32 6.56 -7.24
N LEU A 85 -10.57 7.15 -6.31
CA LEU A 85 -11.13 7.63 -5.05
C LEU A 85 -11.72 9.03 -5.21
N ARG A 86 -12.80 9.28 -4.48
CA ARG A 86 -13.48 10.59 -4.45
C ARG A 86 -13.36 11.18 -3.06
N VAL A 87 -13.03 12.46 -3.01
CA VAL A 87 -13.19 13.28 -1.81
C VAL A 87 -14.47 14.08 -1.89
N ARG A 88 -15.04 14.43 -0.73
CA ARG A 88 -16.13 15.40 -0.68
C ARG A 88 -15.61 16.78 -1.09
N SER A 89 -16.49 17.64 -1.59
CA SER A 89 -16.13 18.98 -2.06
C SER A 89 -15.52 19.89 -0.98
N ASP A 90 -15.77 19.58 0.29
CA ASP A 90 -15.26 20.30 1.47
C ASP A 90 -13.95 19.71 2.03
N GLN A 91 -13.34 18.73 1.36
CA GLN A 91 -12.15 18.02 1.81
C GLN A 91 -10.97 18.17 0.82
N ASP A 92 -9.75 18.23 1.35
CA ASP A 92 -8.51 18.18 0.54
C ASP A 92 -8.08 16.71 0.34
N ALA A 93 -7.90 16.29 -0.92
CA ALA A 93 -7.44 14.95 -1.26
C ALA A 93 -6.06 14.59 -0.70
N ARG A 94 -5.18 15.58 -0.48
CA ARG A 94 -3.85 15.37 0.11
C ARG A 94 -3.90 15.07 1.59
N LEU A 95 -4.95 15.51 2.26
CA LEU A 95 -5.15 15.29 3.69
C LEU A 95 -6.15 14.18 3.97
N THR A 96 -6.88 13.70 2.97
CA THR A 96 -7.89 12.65 3.17
C THR A 96 -7.25 11.29 3.01
N PRO A 97 -7.31 10.38 4.00
CA PRO A 97 -6.82 9.02 3.84
C PRO A 97 -7.56 8.29 2.70
N ALA A 98 -6.83 7.51 1.92
CA ALA A 98 -7.34 6.62 0.90
C ALA A 98 -8.01 5.44 1.59
N THR A 99 -9.34 5.46 1.60
CA THR A 99 -10.16 4.41 2.23
C THR A 99 -11.07 3.73 1.23
N SER A 100 -11.80 2.72 1.70
CA SER A 100 -12.61 1.82 0.86
C SER A 100 -11.74 1.01 -0.10
N LEU A 101 -10.56 0.61 0.37
CA LEU A 101 -9.61 -0.21 -0.37
C LEU A 101 -9.79 -1.67 -0.01
N SER A 102 -9.82 -2.54 -1.02
CA SER A 102 -9.67 -3.99 -0.82
C SER A 102 -8.18 -4.36 -0.86
N TYR A 103 -7.85 -5.56 -0.37
CA TYR A 103 -6.47 -6.06 -0.44
C TYR A 103 -5.96 -6.15 -1.89
N VAL A 104 -6.85 -6.44 -2.85
CA VAL A 104 -6.50 -6.45 -4.28
C VAL A 104 -6.14 -5.06 -4.77
N ASP A 105 -6.91 -4.03 -4.39
CA ASP A 105 -6.60 -2.64 -4.77
C ASP A 105 -5.24 -2.22 -4.19
N VAL A 106 -4.99 -2.56 -2.93
CA VAL A 106 -3.71 -2.30 -2.26
C VAL A 106 -2.53 -2.91 -3.03
N GLY A 107 -2.71 -4.10 -3.59
CA GLY A 107 -1.72 -4.74 -4.47
C GLY A 107 -1.40 -3.92 -5.72
N GLU A 108 -2.40 -3.35 -6.39
CA GLU A 108 -2.20 -2.46 -7.55
C GLU A 108 -1.33 -1.25 -7.18
N TYR A 109 -1.59 -0.64 -6.02
CA TYR A 109 -0.83 0.52 -5.54
C TYR A 109 0.61 0.15 -5.18
N LEU A 110 0.83 -1.00 -4.55
CA LEU A 110 2.17 -1.49 -4.21
C LEU A 110 3.01 -1.79 -5.47
N ASP A 111 2.42 -2.44 -6.46
CA ASP A 111 3.08 -2.71 -7.74
C ASP A 111 3.48 -1.40 -8.44
N TRP A 112 2.58 -0.42 -8.43
CA TRP A 112 2.82 0.90 -9.01
C TRP A 112 3.93 1.67 -8.28
N ILE A 113 3.80 1.88 -6.96
CA ILE A 113 4.74 2.74 -6.22
C ILE A 113 6.16 2.18 -6.28
N ASN A 114 6.31 0.85 -6.20
CA ASN A 114 7.60 0.19 -6.35
C ASN A 114 8.15 0.31 -7.77
N GLY A 115 7.26 0.24 -8.78
CA GLY A 115 7.62 0.46 -10.18
C GLY A 115 8.18 1.85 -10.43
N VAL A 116 7.50 2.90 -9.97
CA VAL A 116 7.87 4.31 -10.27
C VAL A 116 9.01 4.84 -9.39
N THR A 117 9.16 4.34 -8.16
CA THR A 117 10.22 4.77 -7.24
C THR A 117 11.44 3.85 -7.25
N GLY A 118 11.35 2.63 -7.79
CA GLY A 118 12.41 1.63 -7.67
C GLY A 118 12.73 1.21 -6.22
N MET A 119 11.91 1.63 -5.24
CA MET A 119 12.02 1.24 -3.84
C MET A 119 11.31 -0.10 -3.60
N THR A 120 11.42 -0.62 -2.38
CA THR A 120 10.72 -1.83 -1.95
C THR A 120 9.80 -1.49 -0.78
N PHE A 121 8.60 -1.03 -1.12
CA PHE A 121 7.49 -0.85 -0.21
C PHE A 121 6.63 -2.10 -0.15
N ARG A 122 6.09 -2.36 1.04
CA ARG A 122 5.11 -3.41 1.30
C ARG A 122 4.15 -2.97 2.40
N LEU A 123 3.13 -3.79 2.66
CA LEU A 123 2.37 -3.70 3.90
C LEU A 123 3.21 -4.18 5.09
N PRO A 124 2.98 -3.64 6.30
CA PRO A 124 3.52 -4.22 7.52
C PRO A 124 2.95 -5.63 7.74
N THR A 125 3.70 -6.50 8.41
CA THR A 125 3.13 -7.70 9.05
C THR A 125 2.25 -7.29 10.22
N LEU A 126 1.42 -8.20 10.75
CA LEU A 126 0.61 -7.85 11.92
C LEU A 126 1.50 -7.52 13.12
N GLY A 127 2.56 -8.31 13.35
CA GLY A 127 3.51 -8.07 14.43
C GLY A 127 4.21 -6.71 14.33
N GLU A 128 4.67 -6.33 13.13
CA GLU A 128 5.27 -5.00 12.91
C GLU A 128 4.27 -3.87 13.17
N TRP A 129 3.02 -4.03 12.71
CA TRP A 129 1.98 -3.05 12.94
C TRP A 129 1.69 -2.89 14.43
N THR A 130 1.56 -4.00 15.16
CA THR A 130 1.34 -3.99 16.62
C THR A 130 2.48 -3.29 17.35
N GLU A 131 3.74 -3.58 16.99
CA GLU A 131 4.89 -2.96 17.65
C GLU A 131 4.97 -1.45 17.38
N MET A 132 4.72 -0.99 16.15
CA MET A 132 4.76 0.45 15.84
C MET A 132 3.60 1.25 16.45
N ALA A 133 2.46 0.60 16.69
CA ALA A 133 1.26 1.23 17.28
C ALA A 133 1.21 1.17 18.81
N ALA A 134 2.03 0.32 19.45
CA ALA A 134 1.94 0.03 20.89
C ALA A 134 2.01 1.25 21.81
N SER A 135 2.70 2.32 21.41
CA SER A 135 2.87 3.53 22.23
C SER A 135 1.68 4.50 22.20
N VAL A 136 0.78 4.35 21.23
CA VAL A 136 -0.35 5.28 21.00
C VAL A 136 -1.72 4.59 21.11
N LEU A 137 -1.76 3.26 20.99
CA LEU A 137 -2.98 2.52 21.26
C LEU A 137 -3.35 2.59 22.75
N PRO A 138 -4.65 2.64 23.07
CA PRO A 138 -5.09 2.54 24.45
C PRO A 138 -4.61 1.24 25.09
N GLU A 139 -4.37 1.25 26.40
CA GLU A 139 -4.09 0.01 27.14
C GLU A 139 -5.23 -0.99 26.92
N GLU A 140 -4.88 -2.26 26.68
CA GLU A 140 -5.89 -3.31 26.57
C GLU A 140 -6.74 -3.33 27.83
N ALA A 141 -8.05 -3.17 27.66
CA ALA A 141 -8.98 -3.24 28.78
C ALA A 141 -8.91 -4.64 29.41
N ASP A 142 -8.97 -4.69 30.75
CA ASP A 142 -9.02 -5.95 31.49
C ASP A 142 -10.13 -6.86 30.92
N PRO A 143 -9.85 -8.15 30.68
CA PRO A 143 -10.84 -9.05 30.15
C PRO A 143 -12.00 -9.20 31.15
N ILE A 144 -13.20 -8.83 30.70
CA ILE A 144 -14.43 -8.89 31.52
C ILE A 144 -14.72 -10.33 31.97
N PHE A 145 -14.36 -11.30 31.13
CA PHE A 145 -14.39 -12.71 31.45
C PHE A 145 -12.97 -13.23 31.68
N THR A 146 -12.74 -13.81 32.85
CA THR A 146 -11.49 -14.50 33.19
C THR A 146 -11.51 -15.97 32.77
N ASP A 147 -12.65 -16.49 32.31
CA ASP A 147 -12.79 -17.82 31.72
C ASP A 147 -12.13 -17.84 30.32
N PRO A 148 -11.11 -18.67 30.09
CA PRO A 148 -10.44 -18.77 28.79
C PRO A 148 -11.37 -19.12 27.62
N SER A 149 -12.51 -19.78 27.88
CA SER A 149 -13.49 -20.12 26.85
C SER A 149 -14.34 -18.93 26.40
N LEU A 150 -14.29 -17.81 27.13
CA LEU A 150 -15.06 -16.59 26.87
C LEU A 150 -14.17 -15.40 26.51
N THR A 151 -12.86 -15.60 26.31
CA THR A 151 -11.94 -14.53 25.87
C THR A 151 -12.42 -13.85 24.58
N TRP A 152 -13.00 -14.62 23.66
CA TRP A 152 -13.58 -14.10 22.41
C TRP A 152 -14.73 -13.11 22.65
N ALA A 153 -15.49 -13.25 23.74
CA ALA A 153 -16.62 -12.39 24.05
C ALA A 153 -16.17 -11.02 24.58
N SER A 154 -15.02 -10.95 25.24
CA SER A 154 -14.40 -9.69 25.64
C SER A 154 -14.04 -8.81 24.43
N THR A 155 -13.81 -9.41 23.26
CA THR A 155 -13.53 -8.71 21.98
C THR A 155 -14.75 -8.02 21.37
N TYR A 156 -15.98 -8.37 21.79
CA TYR A 156 -17.22 -7.75 21.27
C TYR A 156 -17.61 -6.44 21.96
N LEU A 157 -16.92 -6.07 23.04
CA LEU A 157 -17.30 -4.96 23.91
C LEU A 157 -16.42 -3.72 23.76
N THR A 158 -15.53 -3.66 22.76
CA THR A 158 -14.90 -2.41 22.37
C THR A 158 -15.95 -1.53 21.67
N GLU A 159 -16.72 -0.77 22.47
CA GLU A 159 -17.23 0.51 21.98
C GLU A 159 -16.00 1.30 21.56
N GLY A 160 -15.87 1.53 20.24
CA GLY A 160 -14.75 2.27 19.72
C GLY A 160 -14.68 3.62 20.41
N SER A 161 -13.61 3.87 21.13
CA SER A 161 -13.32 5.13 21.81
C SER A 161 -13.09 6.25 20.78
N THR A 162 -12.67 5.87 19.57
CA THR A 162 -12.38 6.77 18.47
C THR A 162 -13.61 7.03 17.59
N PRO A 163 -13.89 8.28 17.18
CA PRO A 163 -14.97 8.58 16.26
C PRO A 163 -14.84 7.77 14.95
N ARG A 164 -15.87 7.01 14.59
CA ARG A 164 -15.91 6.24 13.32
C ARG A 164 -15.89 7.12 12.06
N ALA A 165 -16.12 8.43 12.19
CA ALA A 165 -16.10 9.34 11.05
C ALA A 165 -14.66 9.56 10.58
N LEU A 166 -14.43 9.39 9.27
CA LEU A 166 -13.12 9.62 8.67
C LEU A 166 -12.63 11.03 8.99
N LYS A 167 -11.37 11.14 9.42
CA LYS A 167 -10.70 12.40 9.71
C LYS A 167 -9.58 12.66 8.70
N PRO A 168 -9.16 13.92 8.52
CA PRO A 168 -7.91 14.20 7.82
C PRO A 168 -6.73 13.48 8.49
N ARG A 169 -5.74 13.05 7.71
CA ARG A 169 -4.48 12.53 8.25
C ARG A 169 -3.81 13.57 9.15
N GLY A 170 -3.18 13.11 10.23
CA GLY A 170 -2.61 13.90 11.32
C GLY A 170 -3.62 14.40 12.34
N SER A 171 -4.80 13.77 12.45
CA SER A 171 -5.84 14.19 13.40
C SER A 171 -5.75 13.52 14.76
N PHE A 172 -5.00 12.43 14.87
CA PHE A 172 -4.87 11.64 16.10
C PHE A 172 -3.42 11.63 16.62
N SER A 173 -3.08 10.61 17.40
CA SER A 173 -1.81 10.55 18.12
C SER A 173 -0.62 10.44 17.17
N LEU A 174 0.55 10.89 17.66
CA LEU A 174 1.82 10.76 16.98
C LEU A 174 2.75 9.87 17.83
N SER A 175 3.25 8.78 17.26
CA SER A 175 4.20 7.88 17.93
C SER A 175 5.55 8.58 18.17
N PRO A 176 6.40 8.07 19.08
CA PRO A 176 7.76 8.58 19.27
C PRO A 176 8.60 8.63 18.00
N GLU A 177 8.38 7.68 17.08
CA GLU A 177 9.05 7.59 15.79
C GLU A 177 8.52 8.61 14.78
N GLY A 178 7.39 9.25 15.08
CA GLY A 178 6.73 10.22 14.23
C GLY A 178 5.70 9.61 13.28
N ILE A 179 5.08 8.48 13.63
CA ILE A 179 3.98 7.88 12.85
C ILE A 179 2.65 8.42 13.40
N ALA A 180 1.79 8.95 12.52
CA ALA A 180 0.52 9.52 12.90
C ALA A 180 -0.65 8.55 12.68
N ASP A 181 -1.72 8.72 13.47
CA ASP A 181 -3.05 8.15 13.26
C ASP A 181 -3.22 6.63 13.44
N LEU A 182 -2.26 5.97 14.11
CA LEU A 182 -2.37 4.53 14.41
C LEU A 182 -3.53 4.20 15.36
N ASP A 183 -4.04 5.18 16.10
CA ASP A 183 -5.18 5.08 17.04
C ASP A 183 -6.54 5.48 16.42
N GLY A 184 -6.61 5.62 15.09
CA GLY A 184 -7.86 5.64 14.32
C GLY A 184 -7.89 6.72 13.24
N SER A 185 -8.97 6.85 12.45
CA SER A 185 -10.15 5.98 12.34
C SER A 185 -10.02 4.97 11.18
N VAL A 186 -8.84 4.86 10.58
CA VAL A 186 -8.58 3.98 9.44
C VAL A 186 -7.94 2.70 9.95
N TRP A 187 -8.52 1.55 9.56
CA TRP A 187 -7.86 0.28 9.73
C TRP A 187 -6.97 0.04 8.53
N GLU A 188 -5.75 -0.39 8.80
CA GLU A 188 -4.70 -0.57 7.80
C GLU A 188 -4.59 -2.06 7.48
N TRP A 189 -4.60 -2.39 6.18
CA TRP A 189 -4.30 -3.76 5.73
C TRP A 189 -2.88 -4.16 6.15
N THR A 190 -2.71 -5.39 6.63
CA THR A 190 -1.40 -5.99 6.88
C THR A 190 -1.13 -7.10 5.86
N GLY A 191 0.14 -7.45 5.66
CA GLY A 191 0.54 -8.55 4.77
C GLY A 191 0.28 -9.94 5.34
N GLU A 192 -0.35 -10.05 6.51
CA GLU A 192 -0.51 -11.32 7.22
C GLU A 192 -1.84 -11.99 6.87
N CYS A 193 -1.74 -13.23 6.39
CA CYS A 193 -2.88 -14.04 6.02
C CYS A 193 -3.68 -14.48 7.25
N PHE A 194 -5.00 -14.36 7.21
CA PHE A 194 -5.89 -14.98 8.19
C PHE A 194 -6.01 -16.48 7.88
N PRO A 195 -5.52 -17.38 8.75
CA PRO A 195 -5.53 -18.80 8.48
C PRO A 195 -6.97 -19.32 8.37
N SER A 196 -7.23 -20.12 7.34
CA SER A 196 -8.49 -20.88 7.26
C SER A 196 -8.46 -22.02 8.28
N ALA A 197 -9.63 -22.46 8.77
CA ALA A 197 -9.75 -23.63 9.65
C ALA A 197 -9.28 -24.97 9.02
N SER A 198 -8.88 -24.98 7.74
CA SER A 198 -8.23 -26.13 7.10
C SER A 198 -6.71 -25.94 7.08
N ASP A 199 -5.98 -26.86 7.73
CA ASP A 199 -4.51 -26.90 7.88
C ASP A 199 -3.70 -26.96 6.56
N ASN A 200 -4.35 -26.89 5.40
CA ASN A 200 -3.75 -26.99 4.06
C ASN A 200 -4.03 -25.78 3.15
N ALA A 201 -4.41 -24.63 3.71
CA ALA A 201 -4.53 -23.42 2.90
C ALA A 201 -3.14 -22.96 2.44
N ASP A 202 -2.93 -22.97 1.13
CA ASP A 202 -1.81 -22.30 0.48
C ASP A 202 -1.82 -20.81 0.87
N PRO A 203 -0.79 -20.28 1.54
CA PRO A 203 -0.69 -18.85 1.86
C PRO A 203 -0.83 -17.96 0.62
N ALA A 204 -0.49 -18.45 -0.58
CA ALA A 204 -0.69 -17.75 -1.85
C ALA A 204 -2.17 -17.64 -2.28
N ARG A 205 -3.08 -18.32 -1.57
CA ARG A 205 -4.55 -18.28 -1.80
C ARG A 205 -5.29 -17.83 -0.56
N CYS A 206 -4.74 -16.84 0.13
CA CYS A 206 -5.33 -16.34 1.36
C CYS A 206 -6.71 -15.70 1.11
N PRO A 207 -7.79 -16.20 1.73
CA PRO A 207 -9.14 -15.68 1.52
C PRO A 207 -9.46 -14.43 2.34
N ALA A 208 -8.66 -14.12 3.37
CA ALA A 208 -8.85 -12.98 4.24
C ALA A 208 -7.51 -12.58 4.85
N PHE A 209 -7.29 -11.29 5.07
CA PHE A 209 -6.07 -10.78 5.69
C PHE A 209 -6.42 -10.06 6.99
N TYR A 210 -5.44 -9.96 7.88
CA TYR A 210 -5.59 -9.11 9.05
C TYR A 210 -5.57 -7.64 8.64
N VAL A 211 -6.43 -6.86 9.27
CA VAL A 211 -6.37 -5.40 9.30
C VAL A 211 -6.23 -4.97 10.75
N ALA A 212 -5.48 -3.90 10.95
CA ALA A 212 -5.16 -3.44 12.29
C ALA A 212 -5.51 -1.96 12.46
N GLY A 213 -5.86 -1.59 13.69
CA GLY A 213 -6.39 -0.29 14.09
C GLY A 213 -6.64 -0.33 15.60
N GLU A 214 -7.73 0.25 16.07
CA GLU A 214 -8.13 0.18 17.49
C GLU A 214 -8.25 -1.27 18.02
N HIS A 215 -8.54 -2.21 17.12
CA HIS A 215 -8.42 -3.64 17.38
C HIS A 215 -8.03 -4.37 16.09
N VAL A 216 -7.50 -5.59 16.23
CA VAL A 216 -7.22 -6.46 15.08
C VAL A 216 -8.53 -7.08 14.58
N ALA A 217 -8.74 -7.04 13.26
CA ALA A 217 -9.85 -7.70 12.60
C ALA A 217 -9.35 -8.52 11.39
N ALA A 218 -10.14 -9.49 10.96
CA ALA A 218 -9.89 -10.23 9.72
C ALA A 218 -10.92 -9.83 8.67
N MET A 219 -10.45 -9.45 7.49
CA MET A 219 -11.29 -8.99 6.38
C MET A 219 -11.04 -9.83 5.14
N SER A 220 -12.12 -10.25 4.47
CA SER A 220 -12.01 -10.93 3.19
C SER A 220 -11.32 -10.02 2.16
N TYR A 221 -10.40 -10.57 1.38
CA TYR A 221 -9.46 -9.81 0.52
C TYR A 221 -10.13 -8.91 -0.54
N LEU A 222 -11.40 -9.16 -0.88
CA LEU A 222 -12.19 -8.39 -1.86
C LEU A 222 -13.03 -7.25 -1.25
N ILE A 223 -13.09 -7.17 0.08
CA ILE A 223 -13.98 -6.22 0.74
C ILE A 223 -13.37 -4.82 0.75
N ARG A 224 -14.18 -3.85 0.35
CA ARG A 224 -13.91 -2.41 0.47
C ARG A 224 -14.69 -1.75 1.60
N ASP A 225 -15.93 -2.19 1.81
CA ASP A 225 -16.82 -1.69 2.87
C ASP A 225 -16.85 -2.71 4.03
N PRO A 226 -16.14 -2.44 5.13
CA PRO A 226 -16.07 -3.38 6.25
C PRO A 226 -17.43 -3.70 6.87
N ALA A 227 -18.41 -2.78 6.79
CA ALA A 227 -19.76 -3.03 7.29
C ALA A 227 -20.52 -4.10 6.47
N ARG A 228 -20.07 -4.41 5.25
CA ARG A 228 -20.67 -5.40 4.35
C ARG A 228 -19.81 -6.66 4.18
N GLY A 229 -18.63 -6.69 4.81
CA GLY A 229 -17.62 -7.71 4.56
C GLY A 229 -17.68 -8.96 5.41
N GLY A 230 -18.53 -8.96 6.44
CA GLY A 230 -18.59 -10.02 7.45
C GLY A 230 -17.36 -9.97 8.36
N CYS A 231 -17.55 -9.51 9.60
CA CYS A 231 -16.54 -9.64 10.64
C CYS A 231 -16.90 -10.87 11.49
N ALA A 232 -15.94 -11.77 11.69
CA ALA A 232 -16.13 -12.96 12.51
C ALA A 232 -16.17 -12.63 14.02
N VAL A 233 -15.62 -11.49 14.43
CA VAL A 233 -15.54 -10.99 15.81
C VAL A 233 -15.52 -9.46 15.86
N GLY A 234 -16.10 -8.85 16.91
CA GLY A 234 -15.98 -7.42 17.20
C GLY A 234 -16.87 -6.46 16.38
N SER A 235 -16.77 -5.16 16.70
CA SER A 235 -17.33 -4.08 15.88
C SER A 235 -16.59 -3.99 14.55
N PRO A 236 -17.25 -3.91 13.39
CA PRO A 236 -16.55 -3.86 12.12
C PRO A 236 -15.62 -2.63 12.06
N PRO A 237 -14.45 -2.73 11.40
CA PRO A 237 -13.59 -1.59 11.10
C PRO A 237 -14.37 -0.39 10.56
N ALA A 238 -13.94 0.83 10.87
CA ALA A 238 -14.65 2.03 10.39
C ALA A 238 -14.36 2.30 8.91
N HIS A 239 -13.07 2.24 8.52
CA HIS A 239 -12.58 2.43 7.16
C HIS A 239 -11.44 1.46 6.89
N LEU A 240 -11.27 1.02 5.64
CA LEU A 240 -10.14 0.19 5.23
C LEU A 240 -9.20 1.01 4.34
N GLY A 241 -7.97 1.21 4.78
CA GLY A 241 -6.90 1.93 4.09
C GLY A 241 -5.57 1.17 4.16
N MET A 242 -4.46 1.87 3.94
CA MET A 242 -3.13 1.26 3.93
C MET A 242 -2.04 2.25 4.33
N ARG A 243 -0.92 1.67 4.77
CA ARG A 243 0.33 2.37 5.07
C ARG A 243 1.49 1.56 4.54
N LEU A 244 2.50 2.25 4.01
CA LEU A 244 3.69 1.61 3.48
C LEU A 244 4.77 1.43 4.56
N VAL A 245 5.47 0.32 4.49
CA VAL A 245 6.75 0.10 5.19
C VAL A 245 7.83 -0.35 4.22
N SER A 246 9.08 -0.12 4.61
CA SER A 246 10.29 -0.55 3.89
C SER A 246 11.37 -0.97 4.89
N GLU A 247 12.17 -1.95 4.52
CA GLU A 247 13.33 -2.46 5.27
C GLU A 247 14.54 -1.56 5.10
N THR A 248 14.56 -0.79 4.02
CA THR A 248 15.64 0.15 3.69
C THR A 248 15.20 1.58 3.88
N ALA A 249 16.15 2.44 4.24
CA ALA A 249 15.91 3.87 4.36
C ALA A 249 15.43 4.44 3.03
N ILE A 250 14.34 5.20 3.08
CA ILE A 250 13.83 5.93 1.93
C ILE A 250 14.47 7.33 1.95
N PRO A 251 15.06 7.79 0.84
CA PRO A 251 15.58 9.15 0.74
C PRO A 251 14.47 10.18 0.99
N GLU A 252 14.80 11.29 1.63
CA GLU A 252 13.88 12.43 1.65
C GLU A 252 13.71 12.99 0.22
N PRO A 253 12.48 13.40 -0.18
CA PRO A 253 12.21 14.00 -1.47
C PRO A 253 13.04 15.28 -1.77
#